data_AF-A0A9D1AIV7-F1
#
_entry.id   AF-A0A9D1AIV7-F1
#
_cell.length_a   1.000
_cell.length_b   1.000
_cell.length_c   1.000
_cell.angle_alpha   90.00
_cell.angle_beta   90.00
_cell.angle_gamma   90.00
#
_symmetry.space_group_name_H-M   'P 1'
#
loop_
_entity.id
_entity.type
_entity.pdbx_description
1 polymer ?
#
loop_
_entity_poly.entity_id
_entity_poly.type
_entity_poly.pdbx_seq_one_letter_code
_entity_poly.pdbx_strand_id
1 'polypeptide(L)' 'MHRPSVSDLLKNGESYYSLVVAVAKRAREITDEMEQQGLEMTEKPVQIAVDEFAKGKYKIVESSPEDEDLFEEDQK' A
#
# COMPACT_ATOMS: atom_id res chain seq x y z
N MET A 1 -4.44 20.35 4.43
CA MET A 1 -4.06 18.95 4.67
C MET A 1 -5.28 18.23 5.24
N HIS A 2 -6.05 17.57 4.38
CA HIS A 2 -7.16 16.71 4.82
C HIS A 2 -6.54 15.36 5.18
N ARG A 3 -6.51 15.01 6.47
CA ARG A 3 -6.01 13.69 6.89
C ARG A 3 -7.18 12.73 6.85
N PRO A 4 -7.23 11.77 5.91
CA PRO A 4 -8.30 10.78 5.90
C PRO A 4 -8.30 10.05 7.24
N SER A 5 -9.49 9.82 7.78
CA SER A 5 -9.62 9.05 9.00
C SER A 5 -9.30 7.59 8.70
N VAL A 6 -8.92 6.82 9.72
CA VAL A 6 -8.66 5.39 9.50
C VAL A 6 -9.92 4.64 9.05
N SER A 7 -11.10 5.15 9.43
CA SER A 7 -12.39 4.66 8.95
C SER A 7 -12.63 4.92 7.46
N ASP A 8 -11.94 5.90 6.86
CA ASP A 8 -11.99 6.15 5.42
C ASP A 8 -11.01 5.24 4.65
N LEU A 9 -10.00 4.72 5.33
CA LEU A 9 -8.94 3.88 4.75
C LEU A 9 -9.21 2.38 4.88
N LEU A 10 -9.84 1.97 5.99
CA LEU A 10 -10.18 0.58 6.28
C LEU A 10 -11.65 0.31 6.05
N LYS A 11 -11.94 -0.83 5.42
CA LYS A 11 -13.29 -1.40 5.40
C LYS A 11 -13.49 -2.29 6.62
N ASN A 12 -14.76 -2.47 7.01
CA ASN A 12 -15.14 -3.30 8.15
C ASN A 12 -14.54 -4.71 8.02
N GLY A 13 -13.67 -5.07 8.97
CA GLY A 13 -13.02 -6.38 9.02
C GLY A 13 -11.53 -6.38 8.63
N GLU A 14 -10.99 -5.30 8.08
CA GLU A 14 -9.57 -5.19 7.75
C GLU A 14 -8.70 -4.81 8.97
N SER A 15 -7.50 -5.36 9.04
CA SER A 15 -6.58 -5.12 10.15
C SER A 15 -5.83 -3.79 10.03
N TYR A 16 -5.75 -3.05 11.15
CA TYR A 16 -4.93 -1.85 11.26
C TYR A 16 -3.45 -2.11 10.94
N TYR A 17 -2.94 -3.28 11.30
CA TYR A 17 -1.56 -3.66 11.02
C TYR A 17 -1.33 -3.83 9.51
N SER A 18 -2.30 -4.45 8.83
CA SER A 18 -2.27 -4.63 7.38
C SER A 18 -2.29 -3.29 6.65
N LEU A 19 -3.05 -2.30 7.14
CA LEU A 19 -2.99 -0.93 6.61
C LEU A 19 -1.60 -0.32 6.73
N VAL A 20 -0.99 -0.39 7.91
CA VAL A 20 0.35 0.20 8.13
C VAL A 20 1.37 -0.45 7.20
N VAL A 21 1.33 -1.78 7.06
CA VAL A 21 2.23 -2.51 6.16
C VAL A 21 1.96 -2.14 4.70
N ALA A 22 0.70 -2.07 4.27
CA ALA A 22 0.33 -1.72 2.91
C ALA A 22 0.76 -0.29 2.54
N VAL A 23 0.54 0.69 3.43
CA VAL A 23 0.99 2.08 3.25
C VAL A 23 2.52 2.15 3.18
N ALA A 24 3.23 1.42 4.05
CA ALA A 24 4.69 1.40 4.03
C ALA A 24 5.25 0.78 2.74
N LYS A 25 4.64 -0.31 2.25
CA LYS A 25 4.98 -0.93 0.97
C LYS A 25 4.78 0.06 -0.18
N ARG A 26 3.59 0.67 -0.28
CA ARG A 26 3.28 1.63 -1.36
C ARG A 26 4.19 2.86 -1.32
N ALA A 27 4.53 3.36 -0.12
CA ALA A 27 5.46 4.48 0.01
C ALA A 27 6.86 4.17 -0.54
N ARG A 28 7.35 2.92 -0.40
CA ARG A 28 8.62 2.49 -1.00
C ARG A 28 8.52 2.44 -2.51
N GLU A 29 7.46 1.85 -3.05
CA GLU A 29 7.23 1.81 -4.50
C GLU A 29 7.22 3.22 -5.12
N ILE A 30 6.51 4.16 -4.50
CA ILE A 30 6.50 5.56 -4.94
C ILE A 30 7.92 6.16 -4.92
N THR A 31 8.71 5.83 -3.91
CA THR A 31 10.09 6.33 -3.81
C THR A 31 10.94 5.78 -4.95
N ASP A 32 10.87 4.47 -5.19
CA ASP A 32 11.59 3.81 -6.28
C ASP A 32 11.15 4.33 -7.65
N GLU A 33 9.84 4.51 -7.87
CA GLU A 33 9.27 5.08 -9.09
C GLU A 33 9.79 6.49 -9.37
N MET A 34 9.85 7.35 -8.34
CA MET A 34 10.34 8.73 -8.47
C MET A 34 11.86 8.78 -8.71
N GLU A 35 12.63 7.93 -8.02
CA GLU A 35 14.08 7.80 -8.22
C GLU A 35 14.40 7.33 -9.64
N GLN A 36 13.69 6.33 -10.15
CA GLN A 36 13.86 5.83 -11.52
C GLN A 36 13.49 6.88 -12.58
N GLN A 37 12.50 7.72 -12.32
CA GLN A 37 12.09 8.81 -13.20
C GLN A 37 13.00 10.06 -13.06
N GLY A 38 13.89 10.09 -12.07
CA GLY A 38 14.74 11.24 -11.76
C GLY A 38 13.95 12.47 -11.31
N LEU A 39 12.75 12.28 -10.76
CA LEU A 39 11.88 13.36 -10.30
C LEU A 39 12.21 13.77 -8.86
N GLU A 40 12.28 15.08 -8.60
CA GLU A 40 12.39 15.58 -7.24
C GLU A 40 11.08 15.34 -6.46
N MET A 41 11.20 14.74 -5.27
CA MET A 41 10.07 14.51 -4.38
C MET A 41 9.54 15.82 -3.80
N THR A 42 8.46 16.33 -4.38
CA THR A 42 7.75 17.53 -3.88
C THR A 42 6.88 17.23 -2.66
N GLU A 43 6.35 16.00 -2.57
CA GLU A 43 5.52 15.53 -1.47
C GLU A 43 6.13 14.27 -0.83
N LYS A 44 5.86 14.05 0.46
CA LYS A 44 6.37 12.88 1.18
C LYS A 44 5.71 11.61 0.61
N PRO A 45 6.47 10.55 0.26
CA PRO A 45 5.92 9.33 -0.32
C PRO A 45 4.81 8.69 0.51
N VAL A 46 4.94 8.74 1.86
CA VAL A 46 3.92 8.23 2.78
C VAL A 46 2.61 9.01 2.68
N GLN A 47 2.67 10.33 2.47
CA GLN A 47 1.48 11.15 2.32
C GLN A 47 0.76 10.81 1.01
N ILE A 48 1.51 10.65 -0.07
CA ILE A 48 0.97 10.23 -1.38
C ILE A 48 0.29 8.87 -1.21
N ALA A 49 0.97 7.89 -0.61
CA ALA A 49 0.40 6.55 -0.38
C ALA A 49 -0.94 6.61 0.37
N VAL A 50 -1.00 7.34 1.50
CA VAL A 50 -2.24 7.51 2.28
C VAL A 50 -3.36 8.13 1.45
N ASP A 51 -3.05 9.13 0.64
CA ASP A 51 -4.03 9.78 -0.24
C ASP A 51 -4.51 8.85 -1.36
N GLU A 52 -3.65 7.95 -1.86
CA GLU A 52 -4.03 6.93 -2.86
C GLU A 52 -4.97 5.87 -2.28
N PHE A 53 -4.73 5.42 -1.04
CA PHE A 53 -5.65 4.56 -0.31
C PHE A 53 -6.98 5.25 -0.03
N ALA A 54 -6.97 6.51 0.42
CA ALA A 54 -8.19 7.27 0.67
C ALA A 54 -9.03 7.52 -0.58
N LYS A 55 -8.38 7.64 -1.75
CA LYS A 55 -9.06 7.73 -3.06
C LYS A 55 -9.55 6.38 -3.58
N GLY A 56 -9.26 5.28 -2.89
CA GLY A 56 -9.63 3.92 -3.27
C GLY A 56 -8.85 3.39 -4.48
N LYS A 57 -7.68 3.97 -4.80
CA LYS A 57 -6.82 3.48 -5.90
C LYS A 57 -6.20 2.12 -5.60
N TYR A 58 -5.94 1.85 -4.32
CA TYR A 58 -5.36 0.61 -3.83
C TYR A 58 -6.28 -0.03 -2.79
N LYS A 59 -6.20 -1.36 -2.68
CA LYS A 59 -6.90 -2.16 -1.68
C LYS A 59 -5.92 -3.09 -1.01
N ILE A 60 -6.15 -3.34 0.27
CA ILE A 60 -5.37 -4.29 1.06
C ILE A 60 -5.92 -5.68 0.75
N VAL A 61 -5.03 -6.59 0.35
CA VAL A 61 -5.34 -8.01 0.20
C VAL A 61 -4.44 -8.75 1.16
N GLU A 62 -5.04 -9.39 2.14
CA GLU A 62 -4.34 -10.27 3.07
C GLU A 62 -4.20 -11.64 2.41
N SER A 63 -2.97 -12.12 2.23
CA SER A 63 -2.72 -13.48 1.78
C SER A 63 -3.11 -14.44 2.90
N SER A 64 -3.99 -15.39 2.60
CA SER A 64 -4.22 -16.50 3.51
C SER A 64 -3.03 -17.46 3.46
N PRO A 65 -2.76 -18.24 4.52
CA PRO A 65 -1.74 -19.29 4.48
C PRO A 65 -1.95 -20.29 3.34
N GLU A 66 -3.19 -20.42 2.85
CA GLU A 66 -3.57 -21.32 1.74
C GLU A 66 -3.12 -20.78 0.37
N ASP A 67 -2.84 -19.47 0.27
CA ASP A 67 -2.34 -18.85 -0.95
C ASP A 67 -0.83 -19.05 -1.15
N GLU A 68 -0.08 -19.41 -0.10
CA GLU A 68 1.38 -19.62 -0.18
C GLU A 68 1.74 -20.89 -0.98
N ASP A 69 0.89 -21.93 -0.93
CA ASP A 69 1.08 -23.20 -1.64
C ASP A 69 0.98 -23.06 -3.19
N LEU A 70 0.35 -21.98 -3.70
CA LEU A 70 0.16 -21.76 -5.14
C LEU A 70 1.36 -21.08 -5.83
N PHE A 71 2.25 -20.43 -5.07
CA PHE A 71 3.43 -19.76 -5.63
C PHE A 71 4.66 -20.67 -5.72
N GLU A 72 4.62 -21.85 -5.09
CA GLU A 72 5.71 -22.83 -5.17
C GLU A 72 5.67 -23.67 -6.47
N GLU A 73 4.51 -23.79 -7.14
CA GLU A 73 4.38 -24.61 -8.35
C GLU A 73 4.98 -23.96 -9.62
N ASP A 74 5.05 -22.63 -9.68
CA ASP A 74 5.56 -21.89 -10.86
C ASP A 74 7.09 -21.77 -10.93
N GLN A 75 7.84 -22.32 -9.95
CA GLN A 75 9.31 -22.32 -9.94
C GLN A 75 9.96 -23.70 -10.18
N LYS A 76 9.21 -24.71 -10.66
CA LYS A 76 9.76 -26.04 -10.91
C LYS A 76 9.89 -26.42 -12.38
#